data_AF-K3W1S9-F1
#
_entry.id   AF-K3W1S9-F1
#
_cell.length_a   1.000
_cell.length_b   1.000
_cell.length_c   1.000
_cell.angle_alpha   90.00
_cell.angle_beta   90.00
_cell.angle_gamma   90.00
#
_symmetry.space_group_name_H-M   'P 1'
#
loop_
_entity.id
_entity.type
_entity.pdbx_description
1 polymer ?
#
loop_
_entity_poly.entity_id
_entity_poly.type
_entity_poly.pdbx_seq_one_letter_code
_entity_poly.pdbx_strand_id
1 'polypeptide(L)'
;MSDSAQLSDLDPAIGGGLTNFLRLPGEIRNTIYEFTLLDSLPIRPFFGRNFRISMALFRVSKTIHQEATQFFYSHNVFDFSGYSLASQVFFLDQIGVRNASYIRHLIIDFPGFLGLLSIVALDEQSLGILESISTSCTGLSTLRASLDSTTYMEIIFSYPSVYNIATEALQLVNAHFRALPSRPEVILEVFGHAPSDSLRTVMESQGWTLKKETCPIGD
;
A
#
# COMPACT_ATOMS: atom_id res chain seq x y z
N MET A 1 -62.12 53.02 4.39
CA MET A 1 -61.12 52.70 3.37
C MET A 1 -59.81 52.56 4.14
N SER A 2 -59.53 51.38 4.69
CA SER A 2 -58.88 50.24 3.98
C SER A 2 -57.52 50.70 3.44
N ASP A 3 -56.37 50.20 3.89
CA ASP A 3 -56.06 48.78 4.06
C ASP A 3 -55.07 48.51 5.20
N SER A 4 -55.39 47.45 5.94
CA SER A 4 -54.45 46.66 6.72
C SER A 4 -53.73 45.70 5.78
N ALA A 5 -52.41 45.82 5.63
CA ALA A 5 -51.58 44.75 5.08
C ALA A 5 -50.65 44.28 6.19
N GLN A 6 -51.02 43.15 6.80
CA GLN A 6 -50.21 42.42 7.76
C GLN A 6 -48.93 41.94 7.08
N LEU A 7 -47.80 42.27 7.68
CA LEU A 7 -46.49 41.69 7.38
C LEU A 7 -46.40 40.35 8.12
N SER A 8 -47.17 39.36 7.66
CA SER A 8 -47.19 38.01 8.21
C SER A 8 -47.12 37.00 7.07
N ASP A 9 -45.92 36.83 6.51
CA ASP A 9 -45.57 35.68 5.67
C ASP A 9 -44.05 35.54 5.53
N LEU A 10 -43.35 35.59 6.67
CA LEU A 10 -42.04 34.96 6.79
C LEU A 10 -42.26 33.58 7.39
N ASP A 11 -42.46 32.62 6.48
CA ASP A 11 -42.51 31.20 6.76
C ASP A 11 -41.23 30.78 7.54
N PRO A 12 -41.33 30.33 8.81
CA PRO A 12 -40.17 29.96 9.61
C PRO A 12 -39.61 28.57 9.22
N ALA A 13 -40.04 28.02 8.08
CA ALA A 13 -39.70 26.69 7.60
C ALA A 13 -38.64 26.66 6.50
N ILE A 14 -37.73 27.63 6.42
CA ILE A 14 -36.39 27.35 5.85
C ILE A 14 -35.68 26.51 6.90
N GLY A 15 -36.05 25.23 6.92
CA GLY A 15 -35.41 24.20 7.71
C GLY A 15 -33.94 24.19 7.36
N GLY A 16 -33.14 24.85 8.20
CA GLY A 16 -31.74 24.52 8.43
C GLY A 16 -31.69 23.10 8.99
N GLY A 17 -32.08 22.12 8.16
CA GLY A 17 -31.91 20.73 8.48
C GLY A 17 -30.43 20.53 8.63
N LEU A 18 -29.99 20.21 9.85
CA LEU A 18 -28.60 19.91 10.13
C LEU A 18 -28.05 19.08 8.98
N THR A 19 -27.05 19.63 8.30
CA THR A 19 -26.28 18.97 7.25
C THR A 19 -25.54 17.82 7.93
N ASN A 20 -26.22 16.70 8.10
CA ASN A 20 -25.63 15.48 8.62
C ASN A 20 -24.69 14.94 7.55
N PHE A 21 -23.45 14.67 7.91
CA PHE A 21 -22.45 14.08 7.02
C PHE A 21 -22.98 12.84 6.29
N LEU A 22 -23.78 12.01 6.97
CA LEU A 22 -24.37 10.80 6.37
C LEU A 22 -25.50 11.07 5.36
N ARG A 23 -26.01 12.30 5.27
CA ARG A 23 -26.97 12.72 4.23
C ARG A 23 -26.29 13.15 2.93
N LEU A 24 -24.97 13.35 2.94
CA LEU A 24 -24.20 13.60 1.72
C LEU A 24 -24.20 12.34 0.85
N PRO A 25 -24.25 12.45 -0.48
CA PRO A 25 -24.02 11.32 -1.38
C PRO A 25 -22.67 10.64 -1.10
N GLY A 26 -22.57 9.35 -1.41
CA GLY A 26 -21.36 8.56 -1.14
C GLY A 26 -20.12 9.12 -1.83
N GLU A 27 -20.27 9.68 -3.04
CA GLU A 27 -19.18 10.30 -3.79
C GLU A 27 -18.62 11.53 -3.07
N ILE A 28 -19.49 12.34 -2.46
CA ILE A 28 -19.08 13.51 -1.70
C ILE A 28 -18.38 13.09 -0.41
N ARG A 29 -18.88 12.04 0.26
CA ARG A 29 -18.19 11.50 1.45
C ARG A 29 -16.82 10.95 1.09
N ASN A 30 -16.69 10.22 -0.03
CA ASN A 30 -15.41 9.73 -0.54
C ASN A 30 -14.44 10.86 -0.87
N THR A 31 -14.92 11.94 -1.47
CA THR A 31 -14.09 13.14 -1.71
C THR A 31 -13.56 13.71 -0.39
N ILE A 32 -14.41 13.79 0.64
CA ILE A 32 -13.97 14.24 1.97
C ILE A 32 -12.95 13.28 2.58
N TYR A 33 -13.16 11.96 2.44
CA TYR A 33 -12.20 10.95 2.89
C TYR A 33 -10.87 11.08 2.15
N GLU A 34 -10.88 11.35 0.85
CA GLU A 34 -9.67 11.57 0.06
C GLU A 34 -8.80 12.69 0.66
N PHE A 35 -9.40 13.84 0.93
CA PHE A 35 -8.70 15.01 1.49
C PHE A 35 -8.21 14.82 2.93
N THR A 36 -8.79 13.89 3.68
CA THR A 36 -8.57 13.79 5.14
C THR A 36 -7.86 12.52 5.58
N LEU A 37 -7.93 11.46 4.78
CA LEU A 37 -7.45 10.13 5.11
C LEU A 37 -6.32 9.63 4.21
N LEU A 38 -6.05 10.29 3.07
CA LEU A 38 -4.95 9.90 2.20
C LEU A 38 -3.69 10.71 2.50
N ASP A 39 -2.56 10.00 2.48
CA ASP A 39 -1.25 10.61 2.45
C ASP A 39 -0.64 10.45 1.06
N SER A 40 0.06 11.50 0.60
CA SER A 40 0.82 11.46 -0.65
C SER A 40 2.06 10.54 -0.55
N LEU A 41 2.51 10.25 0.66
CA LEU A 41 3.67 9.41 0.92
C LEU A 41 3.23 8.06 1.50
N PRO A 42 3.95 6.96 1.20
CA PRO A 42 3.66 5.67 1.82
C PRO A 42 3.66 5.75 3.35
N ILE A 43 2.65 5.13 3.95
CA ILE A 43 2.47 5.05 5.40
C ILE A 43 3.41 3.99 5.94
N ARG A 44 4.29 4.40 6.86
CA ARG A 44 5.17 3.51 7.62
C ARG A 44 4.66 3.41 9.06
N PRO A 45 3.93 2.35 9.44
CA PRO A 45 3.22 2.28 10.72
C PRO A 45 4.03 2.55 11.99
N PHE A 46 5.32 2.20 12.00
CA PHE A 46 6.20 2.35 13.17
C PHE A 46 7.16 3.53 13.06
N PHE A 47 7.19 4.25 11.92
CA PHE A 47 8.00 5.45 11.79
C PHE A 47 7.12 6.67 12.04
N GLY A 48 7.40 7.40 13.12
CA GLY A 48 6.63 8.54 13.63
C GLY A 48 6.66 9.78 12.74
N ARG A 49 6.20 9.67 11.49
CA ARG A 49 5.83 10.85 10.70
C ARG A 49 4.49 11.39 11.21
N ASN A 50 4.40 12.72 11.20
CA ASN A 50 3.12 13.41 11.28
C ASN A 50 2.39 13.18 9.95
N PHE A 51 1.66 12.07 9.83
CA PHE A 51 0.74 11.88 8.73
C PHE A 51 -0.23 13.06 8.68
N ARG A 52 -0.58 13.53 7.48
CA ARG A 52 -1.64 14.55 7.32
C ARG A 52 -3.05 13.95 7.51
N ILE A 53 -3.11 12.78 8.13
CA ILE A 53 -4.30 11.95 8.27
C ILE A 53 -5.04 12.36 9.54
N SER A 54 -6.28 12.83 9.35
CA SER A 54 -7.14 13.24 10.46
C SER A 54 -7.81 12.02 11.10
N MET A 55 -7.41 11.70 12.32
CA MET A 55 -8.04 10.61 13.08
C MET A 55 -9.45 10.93 13.58
N ALA A 56 -9.91 12.19 13.43
CA ALA A 56 -11.20 12.64 13.95
C ALA A 56 -12.38 11.91 13.29
N LEU A 57 -12.29 11.61 11.98
CA LEU A 57 -13.38 10.96 11.24
C LEU A 57 -13.70 9.56 11.76
N PHE A 58 -12.69 8.81 12.21
CA PHE A 58 -12.88 7.48 12.79
C PHE A 58 -13.68 7.49 14.09
N ARG A 59 -13.90 8.66 14.70
CA ARG A 59 -14.56 8.81 16.02
C ARG A 59 -15.96 9.42 15.94
N VAL A 60 -16.44 9.81 14.76
CA VAL A 60 -17.72 10.53 14.62
C VAL A 60 -18.93 9.62 14.83
N SER A 61 -18.98 8.48 14.14
CA SER A 61 -20.06 7.49 14.27
C SER A 61 -19.60 6.11 13.82
N LYS A 62 -20.35 5.05 14.15
CA LYS A 62 -20.04 3.68 13.71
C LYS A 62 -20.03 3.54 12.18
N THR A 63 -20.98 4.18 11.50
CA THR A 63 -21.06 4.16 10.03
C THR A 63 -19.88 4.86 9.40
N ILE A 64 -19.57 6.09 9.85
CA ILE A 64 -18.42 6.85 9.34
C ILE A 64 -17.13 6.12 9.65
N HIS A 65 -17.00 5.53 10.83
CA HIS A 65 -15.84 4.73 11.20
C HIS A 65 -15.61 3.57 10.22
N GLN A 66 -16.68 2.83 9.86
CA GLN A 66 -16.57 1.71 8.91
C GLN A 66 -16.20 2.17 7.50
N GLU A 67 -16.87 3.21 6.99
CA GLU A 67 -16.58 3.79 5.67
C GLU A 67 -15.15 4.33 5.60
N ALA A 68 -14.75 5.14 6.60
CA ALA A 68 -13.41 5.71 6.70
C ALA A 68 -12.33 4.64 6.84
N THR A 69 -12.56 3.60 7.63
CA THR A 69 -11.61 2.48 7.82
C THR A 69 -11.38 1.74 6.53
N GLN A 70 -12.46 1.36 5.83
CA GLN A 70 -12.33 0.70 4.54
C GLN A 70 -11.61 1.62 3.53
N PHE A 71 -11.98 2.90 3.46
CA PHE A 71 -11.37 3.85 2.55
C PHE A 71 -9.87 4.03 2.83
N PHE A 72 -9.50 4.25 4.10
CA PHE A 72 -8.13 4.44 4.55
C PHE A 72 -7.21 3.28 4.16
N TYR A 73 -7.56 2.05 4.51
CA TYR A 73 -6.71 0.89 4.22
C TYR A 73 -6.66 0.56 2.72
N SER A 74 -7.73 0.86 1.98
CA SER A 74 -7.79 0.50 0.56
C SER A 74 -7.10 1.48 -0.39
N HIS A 75 -6.93 2.74 0.00
CA HIS A 75 -6.39 3.78 -0.89
C HIS A 75 -4.99 4.25 -0.50
N ASN A 76 -4.58 4.06 0.76
CA ASN A 76 -3.20 4.35 1.16
C ASN A 76 -2.24 3.24 0.77
N VAL A 77 -1.00 3.62 0.50
CA VAL A 77 0.12 2.69 0.33
C VAL A 77 0.77 2.46 1.68
N PHE A 78 0.90 1.21 2.09
CA PHE A 78 1.62 0.83 3.32
C PHE A 78 3.01 0.33 2.96
N ASP A 79 4.01 0.83 3.69
CA ASP A 79 5.41 0.52 3.46
C ASP A 79 5.98 -0.24 4.65
N PHE A 80 6.30 -1.51 4.41
CA PHE A 80 6.97 -2.43 5.33
C PHE A 80 8.43 -2.67 4.95
N SER A 81 9.01 -1.89 4.04
CA SER A 81 10.46 -1.95 3.77
C SER A 81 11.26 -1.64 5.04
N GLY A 82 12.30 -2.44 5.26
CA GLY A 82 13.13 -2.42 6.46
C GLY A 82 12.44 -2.97 7.72
N TYR A 83 11.22 -3.51 7.64
CA TYR A 83 10.56 -4.10 8.80
C TYR A 83 10.93 -5.57 8.99
N SER A 84 11.06 -5.95 10.27
CA SER A 84 11.14 -7.36 10.63
C SER A 84 9.80 -8.05 10.43
N LEU A 85 9.82 -9.38 10.24
CA LEU A 85 8.62 -10.21 10.25
C LEU A 85 7.76 -9.94 11.49
N ALA A 86 8.38 -9.86 12.68
CA ALA A 86 7.69 -9.61 13.93
C ALA A 86 6.95 -8.26 13.93
N SER A 87 7.58 -7.21 13.39
CA SER A 87 6.96 -5.89 13.28
C SER A 87 5.76 -5.91 12.32
N GLN A 88 5.90 -6.57 11.17
CA GLN A 88 4.82 -6.69 10.20
C GLN A 88 3.62 -7.45 10.77
N VAL A 89 3.85 -8.63 11.37
CA VAL A 89 2.80 -9.44 12.00
C VAL A 89 2.13 -8.65 13.13
N PHE A 90 2.93 -7.99 13.98
CA PHE A 90 2.38 -7.16 15.05
C PHE A 90 1.43 -6.08 14.50
N PHE A 91 1.80 -5.36 13.43
CA PHE A 91 0.90 -4.37 12.82
C PHE A 91 -0.39 -5.00 12.28
N LEU A 92 -0.29 -6.10 11.54
CA LEU A 92 -1.44 -6.78 10.95
C LEU A 92 -2.41 -7.29 12.03
N ASP A 93 -1.88 -7.79 13.15
CA ASP A 93 -2.66 -8.21 14.31
C ASP A 93 -3.35 -7.02 14.99
N GLN A 94 -2.66 -5.89 15.13
CA GLN A 94 -3.22 -4.68 15.74
C GLN A 94 -4.41 -4.13 14.96
N ILE A 95 -4.34 -4.12 13.62
CA ILE A 95 -5.46 -3.64 12.79
C ILE A 95 -6.55 -4.70 12.64
N GLY A 96 -6.21 -5.97 12.84
CA GLY A 96 -7.09 -7.13 12.74
C GLY A 96 -7.36 -7.56 11.30
N VAL A 97 -7.71 -8.85 11.15
CA VAL A 97 -7.90 -9.54 9.86
C VAL A 97 -8.83 -8.78 8.90
N ARG A 98 -9.94 -8.23 9.41
CA ARG A 98 -10.89 -7.48 8.58
C ARG A 98 -10.24 -6.25 7.94
N ASN A 99 -9.48 -5.47 8.70
CA ASN A 99 -8.87 -4.25 8.19
C ASN A 99 -7.67 -4.57 7.29
N ALA A 100 -6.88 -5.57 7.67
CA ALA A 100 -5.79 -6.09 6.83
C ALA A 100 -6.30 -6.52 5.45
N SER A 101 -7.48 -7.15 5.38
CA SER A 101 -8.09 -7.56 4.10
C SER A 101 -8.43 -6.39 3.17
N TYR A 102 -8.55 -5.17 3.70
CA TYR A 102 -8.79 -3.97 2.90
C TYR A 102 -7.53 -3.40 2.26
N ILE A 103 -6.34 -3.78 2.71
CA ILE A 103 -5.07 -3.29 2.17
C ILE A 103 -4.95 -3.67 0.69
N ARG A 104 -4.76 -2.66 -0.16
CA ARG A 104 -4.60 -2.84 -1.62
C ARG A 104 -3.19 -2.60 -2.13
N HIS A 105 -2.39 -1.80 -1.43
CA HIS A 105 -1.09 -1.36 -1.91
C HIS A 105 -0.02 -1.53 -0.83
N LEU A 106 0.96 -2.39 -1.10
CA LEU A 106 2.07 -2.66 -0.20
C LEU A 106 3.42 -2.40 -0.87
N ILE A 107 4.36 -1.88 -0.08
CA ILE A 107 5.80 -1.87 -0.37
C ILE A 107 6.47 -2.80 0.65
N ILE A 108 7.30 -3.72 0.18
CA ILE A 108 8.13 -4.61 1.00
C ILE A 108 9.57 -4.56 0.50
N ASP A 109 10.51 -5.11 1.26
CA ASP A 109 11.82 -5.42 0.68
C ASP A 109 11.71 -6.59 -0.31
N PHE A 110 12.53 -6.54 -1.36
CA PHE A 110 12.74 -7.65 -2.26
C PHE A 110 13.20 -8.87 -1.44
N PRO A 111 12.61 -10.05 -1.65
CA PRO A 111 12.95 -11.24 -0.85
C PRO A 111 14.45 -11.54 -0.89
N GLY A 112 15.03 -11.73 0.29
CA GLY A 112 16.39 -12.20 0.45
C GLY A 112 16.51 -13.71 0.23
N PHE A 113 17.75 -14.15 0.02
CA PHE A 113 18.06 -15.54 -0.32
C PHE A 113 19.08 -16.12 0.65
N LEU A 114 18.89 -17.40 0.98
CA LEU A 114 19.84 -18.18 1.74
C LEU A 114 20.82 -18.87 0.79
N GLY A 115 22.12 -18.62 0.94
CA GLY A 115 23.15 -19.47 0.34
C GLY A 115 23.15 -19.51 -1.19
N LEU A 116 23.04 -18.34 -1.85
CA LEU A 116 23.10 -18.11 -3.31
C LEU A 116 24.34 -18.71 -4.04
N LEU A 117 25.19 -19.46 -3.38
CA LEU A 117 26.33 -20.17 -3.96
C LEU A 117 26.09 -21.68 -4.10
N SER A 118 25.04 -22.23 -3.50
CA SER A 118 24.79 -23.68 -3.48
C SER A 118 23.33 -24.09 -3.65
N ILE A 119 22.39 -23.35 -3.07
CA ILE A 119 20.95 -23.66 -3.13
C ILE A 119 20.19 -22.35 -3.28
N VAL A 120 19.25 -22.31 -4.23
CA VAL A 120 18.35 -21.16 -4.39
C VAL A 120 17.15 -21.36 -3.48
N ALA A 121 17.19 -20.73 -2.29
CA ALA A 121 16.08 -20.70 -1.35
C ALA A 121 15.90 -19.28 -0.80
N LEU A 122 14.66 -18.89 -0.49
CA LEU A 122 14.39 -17.65 0.23
C LEU A 122 14.78 -17.81 1.70
N ASP A 123 15.25 -16.74 2.33
CA ASP A 123 15.48 -16.75 3.77
C ASP A 123 14.15 -16.84 4.55
N GLU A 124 14.22 -17.30 5.81
CA GLU A 124 13.03 -17.52 6.65
C GLU A 124 12.24 -16.24 6.92
N GLN A 125 12.92 -15.09 7.00
CA GLN A 125 12.28 -13.80 7.25
C GLN A 125 11.44 -13.38 6.03
N SER A 126 12.00 -13.48 4.84
CA SER A 126 11.33 -13.21 3.57
C SER A 126 10.13 -14.13 3.35
N LEU A 127 10.28 -15.43 3.65
CA LEU A 127 9.17 -16.38 3.56
C LEU A 127 8.03 -16.02 4.51
N GLY A 128 8.33 -15.76 5.79
CA GLY A 128 7.30 -15.39 6.76
C GLY A 128 6.61 -14.06 6.42
N ILE A 129 7.33 -13.10 5.84
CA ILE A 129 6.75 -11.84 5.36
C ILE A 129 5.73 -12.11 4.26
N LEU A 130 6.07 -12.95 3.28
CA LEU A 130 5.15 -13.29 2.19
C LEU A 130 3.97 -14.13 2.67
N GLU A 131 4.17 -15.03 3.62
CA GLU A 131 3.09 -15.83 4.23
C GLU A 131 2.11 -14.96 5.01
N SER A 132 2.60 -14.01 5.82
CA SER A 132 1.73 -13.10 6.57
C SER A 132 0.95 -12.16 5.65
N ILE A 133 1.53 -11.72 4.53
CA ILE A 133 0.80 -10.97 3.48
C ILE A 133 -0.26 -11.84 2.83
N SER A 134 0.09 -13.06 2.44
CA SER A 134 -0.82 -14.02 1.80
C SER A 134 -2.06 -14.30 2.65
N THR A 135 -1.87 -14.45 3.96
CA THR A 135 -2.95 -14.79 4.91
C THR A 135 -3.78 -13.58 5.34
N SER A 136 -3.16 -12.40 5.50
CA SER A 136 -3.83 -11.23 6.07
C SER A 136 -4.34 -10.24 5.03
N CYS A 137 -3.57 -10.01 3.96
CA CYS A 137 -3.83 -8.97 2.96
C CYS A 137 -4.54 -9.55 1.72
N THR A 138 -5.67 -10.23 1.92
CA THR A 138 -6.38 -10.96 0.85
C THR A 138 -6.96 -10.07 -0.25
N GLY A 139 -7.01 -8.75 -0.04
CA GLY A 139 -7.43 -7.76 -1.02
C GLY A 139 -6.30 -7.16 -1.88
N LEU A 140 -5.04 -7.58 -1.70
CA LEU A 140 -3.89 -6.88 -2.26
C LEU A 140 -3.95 -6.73 -3.79
N SER A 141 -3.83 -5.50 -4.29
CA SER A 141 -3.89 -5.18 -5.73
C SER A 141 -2.51 -4.92 -6.31
N THR A 142 -1.61 -4.27 -5.56
CA THR A 142 -0.24 -4.01 -5.98
C THR A 142 0.75 -4.39 -4.89
N LEU A 143 1.82 -5.08 -5.26
CA LEU A 143 2.96 -5.38 -4.41
C LEU A 143 4.21 -4.74 -5.02
N ARG A 144 4.81 -3.81 -4.29
CA ARG A 144 6.03 -3.11 -4.68
C ARG A 144 7.22 -3.67 -3.91
N ALA A 145 8.33 -3.91 -4.59
CA ALA A 145 9.62 -4.10 -3.92
C ALA A 145 10.33 -2.74 -3.78
N SER A 146 10.90 -2.48 -2.60
CA SER A 146 11.57 -1.24 -2.27
C SER A 146 12.79 -1.01 -3.16
N LEU A 147 13.07 0.24 -3.49
CA LEU A 147 14.23 0.63 -4.28
C LEU A 147 15.56 0.13 -3.68
N ASP A 148 15.73 0.29 -2.36
CA ASP A 148 16.96 -0.06 -1.65
C ASP A 148 17.25 -1.57 -1.76
N SER A 149 16.24 -2.40 -1.50
CA SER A 149 16.37 -3.86 -1.56
C SER A 149 16.54 -4.38 -2.99
N THR A 150 15.87 -3.77 -3.97
CA THR A 150 16.01 -4.13 -5.39
C THR A 150 17.40 -3.78 -5.91
N THR A 151 17.96 -2.64 -5.49
CA THR A 151 19.34 -2.23 -5.78
C THR A 151 20.33 -3.23 -5.16
N TYR A 152 20.11 -3.64 -3.92
CA TYR A 152 20.95 -4.64 -3.27
C TYR A 152 20.92 -6.01 -3.98
N MET A 153 19.74 -6.46 -4.39
CA MET A 153 19.57 -7.69 -5.18
C MET A 153 20.32 -7.61 -6.52
N GLU A 154 20.26 -6.48 -7.22
CA GLU A 154 21.00 -6.31 -8.48
C GLU A 154 22.51 -6.44 -8.26
N ILE A 155 23.05 -5.77 -7.24
CA ILE A 155 24.47 -5.87 -6.89
C ILE A 155 24.84 -7.35 -6.67
N ILE A 156 24.01 -8.10 -5.95
CA ILE A 156 24.24 -9.53 -5.73
C ILE A 156 24.26 -10.32 -7.04
N PHE A 157 23.28 -10.13 -7.92
CA PHE A 157 23.21 -10.88 -9.18
C PHE A 157 24.24 -10.44 -10.22
N SER A 158 24.91 -9.30 -10.02
CA SER A 158 26.03 -8.88 -10.85
C SER A 158 27.31 -9.68 -10.58
N TYR A 159 27.42 -10.38 -9.43
CA TYR A 159 28.61 -11.16 -9.12
C TYR A 159 28.74 -12.39 -10.04
N PRO A 160 29.91 -12.64 -10.66
CA PRO A 160 30.12 -13.77 -11.55
C PRO A 160 29.80 -15.13 -10.93
N SER A 161 29.96 -15.27 -9.62
CA SER A 161 29.66 -16.50 -8.88
C SER A 161 28.17 -16.81 -8.71
N VAL A 162 27.30 -15.81 -8.94
CA VAL A 162 25.84 -15.88 -8.70
C VAL A 162 25.04 -15.63 -9.99
N TYR A 163 25.68 -15.07 -11.02
CA TYR A 163 25.04 -14.67 -12.28
C TYR A 163 24.20 -15.80 -12.93
N ASN A 164 24.68 -17.03 -12.89
CA ASN A 164 24.01 -18.18 -13.49
C ASN A 164 22.76 -18.64 -12.72
N ILE A 165 22.61 -18.27 -11.45
CA ILE A 165 21.46 -18.64 -10.62
C ILE A 165 20.42 -17.53 -10.50
N ALA A 166 20.71 -16.31 -10.97
CA ALA A 166 19.81 -15.17 -10.87
C ALA A 166 18.43 -15.45 -11.47
N THR A 167 18.38 -16.13 -12.63
CA THR A 167 17.11 -16.51 -13.27
C THR A 167 16.29 -17.46 -12.38
N GLU A 168 16.93 -18.47 -11.78
CA GLU A 168 16.27 -19.42 -10.89
C GLU A 168 15.77 -18.72 -9.61
N ALA A 169 16.58 -17.82 -9.05
CA ALA A 169 16.23 -17.01 -7.89
C ALA A 169 15.02 -16.10 -8.16
N LEU A 170 14.99 -15.42 -9.30
CA LEU A 170 13.85 -14.61 -9.72
C LEU A 170 12.60 -15.46 -9.97
N GLN A 171 12.75 -16.64 -10.58
CA GLN A 171 11.64 -17.57 -10.79
C GLN A 171 11.05 -18.06 -9.46
N LEU A 172 11.90 -18.34 -8.46
CA LEU A 172 11.46 -18.70 -7.12
C LEU A 172 10.65 -17.57 -6.49
N VAL A 173 11.15 -16.34 -6.51
CA VAL A 173 10.40 -15.16 -6.02
C VAL A 173 9.06 -15.01 -6.73
N ASN A 174 9.04 -15.17 -8.05
CA ASN A 174 7.80 -15.10 -8.82
C ASN A 174 6.81 -16.20 -8.44
N ALA A 175 7.27 -17.42 -8.17
CA ALA A 175 6.39 -18.49 -7.71
C ALA A 175 5.67 -18.09 -6.41
N HIS A 176 6.38 -17.48 -5.46
CA HIS A 176 5.79 -16.97 -4.23
C HIS A 176 4.83 -15.80 -4.47
N PHE A 177 5.19 -14.81 -5.30
CA PHE A 177 4.29 -13.71 -5.63
C PHE A 177 3.01 -14.16 -6.34
N ARG A 178 3.11 -15.14 -7.24
CA ARG A 178 1.96 -15.71 -7.96
C ARG A 178 1.10 -16.63 -7.10
N ALA A 179 1.65 -17.16 -6.00
CA ALA A 179 0.90 -17.94 -5.02
C ALA A 179 0.03 -17.06 -4.09
N LEU A 180 0.22 -15.74 -4.09
CA LEU A 180 -0.63 -14.82 -3.32
C LEU A 180 -2.09 -14.91 -3.80
N PRO A 181 -3.09 -15.02 -2.91
CA PRO A 181 -4.48 -15.23 -3.28
C PRO A 181 -5.05 -14.16 -4.23
N SER A 182 -4.65 -12.91 -4.04
CA SER A 182 -5.15 -11.77 -4.82
C SER A 182 -4.41 -11.53 -6.13
N ARG A 183 -3.28 -12.22 -6.37
CA ARG A 183 -2.43 -12.10 -7.56
C ARG A 183 -2.13 -10.65 -7.92
N PRO A 184 -1.47 -9.90 -7.03
CA PRO A 184 -1.25 -8.48 -7.23
C PRO A 184 -0.38 -8.21 -8.47
N GLU A 185 -0.49 -7.00 -9.01
CA GLU A 185 0.53 -6.47 -9.90
C GLU A 185 1.84 -6.32 -9.12
N VAL A 186 2.92 -6.90 -9.65
CA VAL A 186 4.25 -6.82 -9.05
C VAL A 186 5.01 -5.69 -9.72
N ILE A 187 5.46 -4.74 -8.90
CA ILE A 187 6.21 -3.57 -9.34
C ILE A 187 7.56 -3.57 -8.64
N LEU A 188 8.66 -3.51 -9.39
CA LEU A 188 9.99 -3.34 -8.80
C LEU A 188 10.44 -1.91 -9.00
N GLU A 189 10.80 -1.25 -7.91
CA GLU A 189 11.46 0.06 -7.96
C GLU A 189 12.94 -0.14 -8.24
N VAL A 190 13.42 0.49 -9.31
CA VAL A 190 14.80 0.29 -9.78
C VAL A 190 15.50 1.64 -9.97
N PHE A 191 16.80 1.69 -9.67
CA PHE A 191 17.58 2.93 -9.73
C PHE A 191 18.18 3.16 -11.13
N GLY A 192 17.73 4.21 -11.82
CA GLY A 192 18.36 4.67 -13.06
C GLY A 192 18.45 3.61 -14.18
N HIS A 193 19.68 3.14 -14.45
CA HIS A 193 20.00 2.13 -15.47
C HIS A 193 19.91 0.68 -14.96
N ALA A 194 19.73 0.48 -13.66
CA ALA A 194 19.47 -0.81 -13.06
C ALA A 194 18.06 -1.33 -13.37
N PRO A 195 17.83 -2.66 -13.39
CA PRO A 195 18.83 -3.72 -13.44
C PRO A 195 19.47 -3.83 -14.83
N SER A 196 20.55 -4.62 -14.96
CA SER A 196 21.17 -4.98 -16.24
C SER A 196 20.14 -5.46 -17.28
N ASP A 197 20.41 -5.27 -18.58
CA ASP A 197 19.45 -5.61 -19.64
C ASP A 197 19.03 -7.09 -19.63
N SER A 198 19.93 -8.00 -19.25
CA SER A 198 19.62 -9.42 -19.12
C SER A 198 18.66 -9.68 -17.96
N LEU A 199 18.92 -9.13 -16.77
CA LEU A 199 18.04 -9.26 -15.61
C LEU A 199 16.68 -8.58 -15.85
N ARG A 200 16.70 -7.40 -16.50
CA ARG A 200 15.50 -6.67 -16.94
C ARG A 200 14.60 -7.57 -17.78
N THR A 201 15.18 -8.20 -18.81
CA THR A 201 14.46 -9.12 -19.69
C THR A 201 13.82 -10.27 -18.91
N VAL A 202 14.54 -10.84 -17.93
CA VAL A 202 14.02 -11.92 -17.08
C VAL A 202 12.85 -11.43 -16.23
N MET A 203 12.99 -10.29 -15.55
CA MET A 203 11.93 -9.72 -14.70
C MET A 203 10.67 -9.37 -15.51
N GLU A 204 10.84 -8.71 -16.66
CA GLU A 204 9.72 -8.36 -17.55
C GLU A 204 9.04 -9.62 -18.12
N SER A 205 9.80 -10.67 -18.44
CA SER A 205 9.23 -11.95 -18.91
C SER A 205 8.37 -12.66 -17.85
N GLN A 206 8.56 -12.33 -16.57
CA GLN A 206 7.73 -12.83 -15.47
C GLN A 206 6.46 -11.98 -15.25
N GLY A 207 6.29 -10.93 -16.06
CA GLY A 207 5.16 -10.00 -16.01
C GLY A 207 5.26 -9.00 -14.86
N TRP A 208 6.49 -8.62 -14.48
CA TRP A 208 6.74 -7.58 -13.47
C TRP A 208 6.96 -6.23 -14.14
N THR A 209 6.43 -5.18 -13.52
CA THR A 209 6.60 -3.79 -13.98
C THR A 209 7.83 -3.18 -13.33
N LEU A 210 8.79 -2.72 -14.12
CA LEU A 210 9.97 -2.01 -13.61
C LEU A 210 9.72 -0.51 -13.60
N LYS A 211 9.59 0.08 -12.41
CA LYS A 211 9.41 1.51 -12.25
C LYS A 211 10.74 2.16 -11.90
N LYS A 212 11.22 3.04 -12.77
CA LYS A 212 12.41 3.83 -12.51
C LYS A 212 12.07 4.91 -11.49
N GLU A 213 12.74 4.88 -10.35
CA GLU A 213 12.77 6.03 -9.45
C GLU A 213 13.94 6.92 -9.88
N THR A 214 13.62 8.12 -10.35
CA THR A 214 14.62 9.17 -10.54
C THR A 214 14.95 9.70 -9.16
N CYS A 215 16.20 9.51 -8.71
CA CYS A 215 16.67 10.13 -7.49
C CYS A 215 16.37 11.65 -7.54
N PRO A 216 15.63 12.23 -6.58
CA PRO A 216 15.50 13.67 -6.49
C PRO A 216 16.78 14.20 -5.85
N ILE A 217 17.89 14.18 -6.58
CA ILE A 217 19.13 14.84 -6.20
C ILE A 217 19.46 15.87 -7.27
N GLY A 218 19.04 17.10 -6.98
CA GLY A 218 19.80 18.35 -7.16
C GLY A 218 20.13 18.81 -8.56
N ASP A 219 19.40 19.85 -9.01
CA ASP A 219 20.07 21.02 -9.60
C ASP A 219 20.92 21.73 -8.53
#